data_AF-A0A7W6GZZ9-F1
#
_entry.id   AF-A0A7W6GZZ9-F1
#
_cell.length_a   1.000
_cell.length_b   1.000
_cell.length_c   1.000
_cell.angle_alpha   90.00
_cell.angle_beta   90.00
_cell.angle_gamma   90.00
#
_symmetry.space_group_name_H-M   'P 1'
#
loop_
_entity.id
_entity.type
_entity.pdbx_description
1 polymer ?
#
loop_
_entity_poly.entity_id
_entity_poly.type
_entity_poly.pdbx_seq_one_letter_code
_entity_poly.pdbx_strand_id
1 'polypeptide(L)'
;MTKVICAAVFAALFLFGTPLPVMAQDITLTSRDSKVELSGMLLGFDGEFYRVETDYGELTIDSSGVLCEGPACPDLQDYVAELQISGAPSLGAVVMPALIEAFSQKNGYRAERIKGDKPESFAYLIYRIDDGKLAARFQFRVTNTDEGFADLLADEADIVMSLREIRPDERSRAREAGLGDMTGLNRSRVLALDAIVPVVSGSNPVRGISPNKLAQVLAGRITNWKSLGGPDVPISLHLPAEGSGLSQAIADQLLVPDGLKILADGGTRHAMLADLAQAVAADTFALGLTSYADRGNTQDLMLTGSCGFSMEASRRTIKTEDYPLTAPMFLYFPARRLPQIAREFLAFTRGPAAQIVIRRSGFVDQTPEEIEVEHQGNRFANAIANAGTEVSLGELQRMTATLTPMSRLSTSFRFEAGSIRLDAQSRSNVQQLARALEVGQYDARRLLFVGFSDGNGAADANRDIALRRADAVLRAVKEAAVAGNLERVELGVDAFGEAMPMACDESTWGQRANRRVEIWVQ
;
A
#
# COMPACT_ATOMS: atom_id res chain seq x y z
N MET A 1 -24.54 72.12 -28.10
CA MET A 1 -24.70 71.61 -26.72
C MET A 1 -23.79 70.39 -26.59
N THR A 2 -22.58 70.60 -26.07
CA THR A 2 -22.11 70.10 -24.75
C THR A 2 -21.80 68.59 -24.77
N LYS A 3 -20.56 68.19 -25.06
CA LYS A 3 -19.51 67.76 -24.09
C LYS A 3 -20.03 66.86 -22.96
N VAL A 4 -19.58 65.60 -22.92
CA VAL A 4 -18.90 65.00 -21.76
C VAL A 4 -17.91 63.94 -22.26
N ILE A 5 -16.62 64.22 -22.10
CA ILE A 5 -15.53 63.24 -22.07
C ILE A 5 -15.30 62.99 -20.58
N CYS A 6 -15.47 61.75 -20.13
CA CYS A 6 -15.00 61.32 -18.80
C CYS A 6 -13.91 60.27 -19.01
N ALA A 7 -12.69 60.67 -18.69
CA ALA A 7 -11.52 59.82 -18.59
C ALA A 7 -11.68 58.87 -17.39
N ALA A 8 -11.54 57.57 -17.63
CA ALA A 8 -11.38 56.60 -16.55
C ALA A 8 -9.92 56.62 -16.10
N VAL A 9 -9.70 57.05 -14.86
CA VAL A 9 -8.42 57.03 -14.15
C VAL A 9 -8.06 55.58 -13.84
N PHE A 10 -6.99 55.08 -14.43
CA PHE A 10 -6.32 53.85 -14.01
C PHE A 10 -5.58 54.13 -12.70
N ALA A 11 -6.10 53.63 -11.58
CA ALA A 11 -5.34 53.55 -10.34
C ALA A 11 -4.57 52.22 -10.33
N ALA A 12 -3.32 52.26 -10.82
CA ALA A 12 -2.35 51.19 -10.60
C ALA A 12 -1.84 51.28 -9.15
N LEU A 13 -2.34 50.41 -8.28
CA LEU A 13 -1.84 50.26 -6.92
C LEU A 13 -0.52 49.48 -6.96
N PHE A 14 0.61 50.19 -7.06
CA PHE A 14 1.94 49.63 -6.82
C PHE A 14 2.12 49.40 -5.32
N LEU A 15 1.83 48.18 -4.85
CA LEU A 15 2.32 47.69 -3.56
C LEU A 15 3.81 47.35 -3.71
N PHE A 16 4.67 48.34 -3.44
CA PHE A 16 6.08 48.10 -3.12
C PHE A 16 6.17 47.44 -1.73
N GLY A 17 5.89 46.14 -1.68
CA GLY A 17 6.33 45.29 -0.58
C GLY A 17 7.81 44.99 -0.79
N THR A 18 8.68 45.59 0.02
CA THR A 18 10.08 45.17 0.13
C THR A 18 10.11 43.68 0.47
N PRO A 19 10.74 42.81 -0.33
CA PRO A 19 11.00 41.44 0.11
C PRO A 19 11.92 41.54 1.32
N LEU A 20 11.43 41.18 2.51
CA LEU A 20 12.32 40.91 3.63
C LEU A 20 13.21 39.75 3.18
N PRO A 21 14.55 39.90 3.16
CA PRO A 21 15.41 38.76 2.95
C PRO A 21 15.13 37.78 4.08
N VAL A 22 14.68 36.57 3.73
CA VAL A 22 14.75 35.43 4.64
C VAL A 22 16.24 35.22 4.87
N MET A 23 16.78 35.79 5.94
CA MET A 23 18.18 35.57 6.30
C MET A 23 18.29 34.09 6.65
N ALA A 24 19.11 33.37 5.91
CA ALA A 24 19.69 32.11 6.38
C ALA A 24 20.28 32.40 7.76
N GLN A 25 19.80 31.69 8.77
CA GLN A 25 20.18 31.93 10.16
C GLN A 25 21.20 30.87 10.56
N ASP A 26 22.45 31.29 10.66
CA ASP A 26 23.55 30.43 11.09
C ASP A 26 23.37 30.00 12.55
N ILE A 27 23.79 28.77 12.85
CA ILE A 27 23.88 28.23 14.20
C ILE A 27 25.33 27.83 14.50
N THR A 28 25.66 27.83 15.78
CA THR A 28 26.89 27.29 16.31
C THR A 28 26.56 26.12 17.23
N LEU A 29 27.13 24.96 16.95
CA LEU A 29 27.05 23.76 17.77
C LEU A 29 28.37 23.59 18.53
N THR A 30 28.30 23.68 19.85
CA THR A 30 29.46 23.55 20.74
C THR A 30 29.37 22.24 21.52
N SER A 31 30.44 21.43 21.54
CA SER A 31 30.47 20.21 22.36
C SER A 31 30.30 20.55 23.85
N ARG A 32 29.73 19.62 24.64
CA ARG A 32 29.54 19.85 26.08
C ARG A 32 30.82 20.08 26.87
N ASP A 33 31.96 19.59 26.37
CA ASP A 33 33.28 19.85 26.95
C ASP A 33 33.96 21.11 26.37
N SER A 34 33.26 21.84 25.50
CA SER A 34 33.66 23.09 24.86
C SER A 34 34.95 23.01 24.05
N LYS A 35 35.33 21.81 23.59
CA LYS A 35 36.55 21.58 22.79
C LYS A 35 36.32 21.62 21.29
N VAL A 36 35.08 21.42 20.85
CA VAL A 36 34.71 21.37 19.44
C VAL A 36 33.59 22.35 19.20
N GLU A 37 33.78 23.22 18.22
CA GLU A 37 32.79 24.21 17.78
C GLU A 37 32.59 24.04 16.27
N LEU A 38 31.33 23.99 15.85
CA LEU A 38 30.91 23.78 14.49
C LEU A 38 29.86 24.84 14.14
N SER A 39 30.18 25.71 13.20
CA SER A 39 29.25 26.73 12.70
C SER A 39 28.77 26.38 11.29
N GLY A 40 27.52 26.72 11.00
CA GLY A 40 26.93 26.53 9.68
C GLY A 40 25.44 26.84 9.66
N MET A 41 24.83 26.65 8.49
CA MET A 41 23.39 26.88 8.31
C MET A 41 22.60 25.65 8.78
N LEU A 42 21.64 25.84 9.68
CA LEU A 42 20.76 24.74 10.09
C LEU A 42 19.85 24.35 8.92
N LEU A 43 20.00 23.11 8.45
CA LEU A 43 19.14 22.52 7.41
C LEU A 43 17.88 21.87 8.01
N GLY A 44 17.95 21.42 9.27
CA GLY A 44 16.80 20.85 9.97
C GLY A 44 17.15 20.14 11.27
N PHE A 45 16.13 19.84 12.05
CA PHE A 45 16.21 19.11 13.31
C PHE A 45 15.04 18.11 13.40
N ASP A 46 15.31 16.86 13.78
CA ASP A 46 14.29 15.79 13.82
C ASP A 46 13.83 15.41 15.25
N GLY A 47 14.25 16.19 16.25
CA GLY A 47 14.06 15.87 17.67
C GLY A 47 15.26 15.19 18.32
N GLU A 48 16.16 14.58 17.54
CA GLU A 48 17.37 13.92 18.05
C GLU A 48 18.65 14.49 17.44
N PHE A 49 18.66 14.77 16.13
CA PHE A 49 19.85 15.15 15.37
C PHE A 49 19.66 16.48 14.63
N TYR A 50 20.70 17.31 14.65
CA TYR A 50 20.85 18.49 13.79
C TYR A 50 21.44 18.09 12.44
N ARG A 51 20.87 18.58 11.33
CA ARG A 51 21.53 18.64 10.02
C ARG A 51 21.99 20.06 9.78
N VAL A 52 23.29 20.24 9.55
CA VAL A 52 23.90 21.57 9.37
C VAL A 52 24.75 21.54 8.10
N GLU A 53 24.57 22.54 7.24
CA GLU A 53 25.46 22.79 6.12
C GLU A 53 26.66 23.59 6.62
N THR A 54 27.83 22.97 6.57
CA THR A 54 29.10 23.57 7.01
C THR A 54 30.04 23.73 5.83
N ASP A 55 31.17 24.43 6.04
CA ASP A 55 32.23 24.55 5.04
C ASP A 55 32.83 23.19 4.61
N TYR A 56 32.64 22.14 5.43
CA TYR A 56 33.09 20.78 5.16
C TYR A 56 32.00 19.91 4.52
N GLY A 57 30.86 20.50 4.17
CA GLY A 57 29.66 19.84 3.67
C GLY A 57 28.60 19.63 4.75
N GLU A 58 27.61 18.79 4.42
CA GLU A 58 26.50 18.49 5.32
C GLU A 58 26.93 17.55 6.45
N LEU A 59 26.69 17.97 7.70
CA LEU A 59 26.97 17.17 8.89
C LEU A 59 25.67 16.87 9.65
N THR A 60 25.58 15.65 10.19
CA THR A 60 24.50 15.24 11.10
C THR A 60 25.07 15.04 12.50
N ILE A 61 24.61 15.82 13.47
CA ILE A 61 25.14 15.88 14.84
C ILE A 61 24.06 15.50 15.85
N ASP A 62 24.38 14.63 16.81
CA ASP A 62 23.49 14.26 17.93
C ASP A 62 23.30 15.45 18.89
N SER A 63 22.05 15.84 19.11
CA SER A 63 21.71 17.00 19.93
C SER A 63 22.03 16.82 21.42
N SER A 64 22.12 15.58 21.92
CA SER A 64 22.50 15.31 23.30
C SER A 64 23.95 15.71 23.59
N GLY A 65 24.82 15.68 22.57
CA GLY A 65 26.26 15.93 22.68
C GLY A 65 26.67 17.40 22.52
N VAL A 66 25.78 18.27 22.08
CA VAL A 66 26.10 19.67 21.72
C VAL A 66 25.11 20.68 22.29
N LEU A 67 25.58 21.89 22.51
CA LEU A 67 24.77 23.07 22.79
C LEU A 67 24.60 23.86 21.49
N CYS A 68 23.36 24.18 21.13
CA CYS A 68 23.06 24.99 19.97
C CYS A 68 22.88 26.44 20.39
N GLU A 69 23.66 27.33 19.79
CA GLU A 69 23.52 28.78 19.93
C GLU A 69 23.23 29.41 18.57
N GLY A 70 22.22 30.28 18.51
CA GLY A 70 21.83 30.96 17.28
C GLY A 70 20.31 31.12 17.17
N PRO A 71 19.84 32.02 16.30
CA PRO A 71 18.41 32.33 16.17
C PRO A 71 17.59 31.20 15.54
N ALA A 72 18.23 30.29 14.79
CA ALA A 72 17.58 29.10 14.22
C ALA A 72 17.63 27.86 15.13
N CYS A 73 18.25 27.95 16.32
CA CYS A 73 18.31 26.79 17.22
C CYS A 73 16.90 26.41 17.70
N PRO A 74 16.49 25.15 17.53
CA PRO A 74 15.20 24.67 18.00
C PRO A 74 15.16 24.62 19.52
N ASP A 75 13.97 24.84 20.09
CA ASP A 75 13.75 24.58 21.50
C ASP A 75 13.75 23.07 21.75
N LEU A 76 14.81 22.57 22.39
CA LEU A 76 14.97 21.15 22.67
C LEU A 76 13.98 20.63 23.73
N GLN A 77 13.43 21.49 24.59
CA GLN A 77 12.46 21.08 25.60
C GLN A 77 11.04 21.04 25.05
N ASP A 78 10.72 21.98 24.16
CA ASP A 78 9.37 22.20 23.62
C ASP A 78 9.29 22.01 22.10
N TYR A 79 10.16 21.16 21.56
CA TYR A 79 10.14 20.78 20.14
C TYR A 79 8.79 20.17 19.75
N VAL A 80 8.12 20.79 18.77
CA VAL A 80 6.89 20.28 18.18
C VAL A 80 7.22 19.65 16.83
N ALA A 81 7.07 18.34 16.72
CA ALA A 81 7.26 17.65 15.46
C ALA A 81 6.12 17.99 14.48
N GLU A 82 6.46 18.47 13.30
CA GLU A 82 5.50 18.65 12.21
C GLU A 82 5.62 17.52 11.20
N LEU A 83 4.48 17.04 10.70
CA LEU A 83 4.43 15.99 9.70
C LEU A 83 3.30 16.28 8.71
N GLN A 84 3.63 16.35 7.43
CA GLN A 84 2.68 16.54 6.34
C GLN A 84 2.34 15.20 5.68
N ILE A 85 1.06 14.86 5.60
CA ILE A 85 0.58 13.59 5.04
C ILE A 85 -0.42 13.90 3.94
N SER A 86 -0.15 13.43 2.71
CA SER A 86 -1.02 13.69 1.57
C SER A 86 -1.39 12.42 0.81
N GLY A 87 -2.59 12.39 0.21
CA GLY A 87 -2.96 11.40 -0.80
C GLY A 87 -4.30 10.71 -0.54
N ALA A 88 -4.33 9.39 -0.70
CA ALA A 88 -5.53 8.58 -0.84
C ALA A 88 -6.58 8.74 0.30
N PRO A 89 -7.86 8.99 -0.02
CA PRO A 89 -8.92 9.20 0.98
C PRO A 89 -9.25 8.03 1.88
N SER A 90 -9.22 6.79 1.37
CA SER A 90 -9.50 5.61 2.21
C SER A 90 -8.50 5.46 3.35
N LEU A 91 -7.23 5.81 3.11
CA LEU A 91 -6.19 5.88 4.14
C LEU A 91 -6.39 7.10 5.05
N GLY A 92 -6.51 8.30 4.46
CA GLY A 92 -6.50 9.56 5.18
C GLY A 92 -7.75 9.86 5.99
N ALA A 93 -8.92 9.41 5.55
CA ALA A 93 -10.18 9.70 6.24
C ALA A 93 -10.53 8.70 7.34
N VAL A 94 -10.02 7.45 7.25
CA VAL A 94 -10.44 6.34 8.12
C VAL A 94 -9.25 5.70 8.84
N VAL A 95 -8.31 5.09 8.11
CA VAL A 95 -7.27 4.23 8.70
C VAL A 95 -6.25 5.03 9.50
N MET A 96 -5.67 6.07 8.91
CA MET A 96 -4.62 6.87 9.54
C MET A 96 -5.12 7.62 10.80
N PRO A 97 -6.30 8.29 10.78
CA PRO A 97 -6.93 8.83 11.98
C PRO A 97 -7.06 7.82 13.12
N ALA A 98 -7.63 6.63 12.84
CA ALA A 98 -7.83 5.59 13.85
C ALA A 98 -6.49 5.07 14.42
N LEU A 99 -5.46 4.95 13.56
CA LEU A 99 -4.12 4.56 13.98
C LEU A 99 -3.43 5.62 14.84
N ILE A 100 -3.60 6.91 14.53
CA ILE A 100 -3.03 8.01 15.32
C ILE A 100 -3.66 8.02 16.70
N GLU A 101 -4.99 7.90 16.81
CA GLU A 101 -5.68 7.86 18.10
C GLU A 101 -5.21 6.68 18.95
N ALA A 102 -5.09 5.49 18.35
CA ALA A 102 -4.61 4.30 19.05
C ALA A 102 -3.12 4.42 19.44
N PHE A 103 -2.28 5.01 18.57
CA PHE A 103 -0.88 5.29 18.86
C PHE A 103 -0.74 6.25 20.03
N SER A 104 -1.50 7.35 20.02
CA SER A 104 -1.46 8.35 21.07
C SER A 104 -1.86 7.76 22.42
N GLN A 105 -2.98 7.05 22.48
CA GLN A 105 -3.43 6.38 23.71
C GLN A 105 -2.38 5.39 24.26
N LYS A 106 -1.74 4.61 23.38
CA LYS A 106 -0.75 3.62 23.79
C LYS A 106 0.54 4.24 24.34
N ASN A 107 0.95 5.41 23.84
CA ASN A 107 2.24 6.03 24.15
C ASN A 107 2.12 7.24 25.10
N GLY A 108 1.02 7.38 25.84
CA GLY A 108 0.87 8.44 26.83
C GLY A 108 0.60 9.83 26.22
N TYR A 109 0.01 9.86 25.03
CA TYR A 109 -0.42 11.09 24.37
C TYR A 109 -1.95 11.18 24.28
N ARG A 110 -2.45 12.41 24.17
CA ARG A 110 -3.82 12.74 23.78
C ARG A 110 -3.81 13.31 22.36
N ALA A 111 -4.57 12.70 21.47
CA ALA A 111 -4.78 13.20 20.12
C ALA A 111 -6.04 14.05 20.04
N GLU A 112 -5.96 15.21 19.39
CA GLU A 112 -7.09 16.10 19.15
C GLU A 112 -7.16 16.45 17.67
N ARG A 113 -8.29 16.14 17.03
CA ARG A 113 -8.51 16.46 15.62
C ARG A 113 -9.04 17.87 15.48
N ILE A 114 -8.37 18.67 14.65
CA ILE A 114 -8.81 20.00 14.24
C ILE A 114 -9.14 20.01 12.75
N LYS A 115 -10.14 20.79 12.34
CA LYS A 115 -10.46 21.00 10.92
C LYS A 115 -9.41 21.92 10.30
N GLY A 116 -9.06 21.67 9.04
CA GLY A 116 -8.23 22.58 8.26
C GLY A 116 -9.08 23.63 7.53
N ASP A 117 -8.39 24.53 6.83
CA ASP A 117 -9.02 25.64 6.12
C ASP A 117 -9.83 25.18 4.90
N LYS A 118 -9.43 24.05 4.31
CA LYS A 118 -10.09 23.42 3.16
C LYS A 118 -10.80 22.11 3.57
N PRO A 119 -11.88 21.70 2.88
CA PRO A 119 -12.61 20.46 3.18
C PRO A 119 -11.76 19.19 3.18
N GLU A 120 -10.76 19.14 2.30
CA GLU A 120 -9.80 18.04 2.18
C GLU A 120 -8.71 18.05 3.26
N SER A 121 -8.62 19.11 4.06
CA SER A 121 -7.53 19.32 5.02
C SER A 121 -7.99 19.22 6.47
N PHE A 122 -7.17 18.60 7.31
CA PHE A 122 -7.35 18.57 8.76
C PHE A 122 -6.02 18.28 9.44
N ALA A 123 -5.94 18.41 10.76
CA ALA A 123 -4.75 18.02 11.51
C ALA A 123 -5.08 17.28 12.80
N TYR A 124 -4.12 16.49 13.27
CA TYR A 124 -4.11 15.92 14.61
C TYR A 124 -3.03 16.62 15.43
N LEU A 125 -3.47 17.28 16.51
CA LEU A 125 -2.61 17.83 17.55
C LEU A 125 -2.37 16.74 18.60
N ILE A 126 -1.10 16.39 18.82
CA ILE A 126 -0.71 15.33 19.74
C ILE A 126 -0.07 15.98 20.96
N TYR A 127 -0.76 15.89 22.10
CA TYR A 127 -0.33 16.45 23.38
C TYR A 127 0.21 15.35 24.28
N ARG A 128 1.29 15.66 25.01
CA ARG A 128 1.79 14.81 26.10
C ARG A 128 0.82 14.86 27.28
N ILE A 129 0.50 13.72 27.89
CA ILE A 129 -0.46 13.67 29.00
C ILE A 129 0.15 14.15 30.32
N ASP A 130 1.46 13.96 30.51
CA ASP A 130 2.19 14.28 31.74
C ASP A 130 2.29 15.79 32.00
N ASP A 131 2.59 16.59 30.99
CA ASP A 131 2.78 18.05 31.10
C ASP A 131 1.81 18.89 30.26
N GLY A 132 0.99 18.25 29.42
CA GLY A 132 0.00 18.92 28.57
C GLY A 132 0.60 19.66 27.37
N LYS A 133 1.92 19.57 27.13
CA LYS A 133 2.58 20.29 26.04
C LYS A 133 2.33 19.60 24.69
N LEU A 134 2.30 20.40 23.63
CA LEU A 134 2.19 19.89 22.27
C LEU A 134 3.49 19.17 21.89
N ALA A 135 3.38 17.91 21.48
CA ALA A 135 4.51 17.10 21.01
C ALA A 135 4.58 17.02 19.49
N ALA A 136 3.43 17.00 18.81
CA ALA A 136 3.40 16.95 17.35
C ALA A 136 2.13 17.52 16.73
N ARG A 137 2.24 17.91 15.46
CA ARG A 137 1.15 18.28 14.57
C ARG A 137 1.24 17.43 13.31
N PHE A 138 0.30 16.51 13.14
CA PHE A 138 0.17 15.70 11.93
C PHE A 138 -0.90 16.33 11.04
N GLN A 139 -0.47 16.95 9.95
CA GLN A 139 -1.33 17.63 8.99
C GLN A 139 -1.69 16.67 7.86
N PHE A 140 -2.95 16.68 7.45
CA PHE A 140 -3.50 15.80 6.43
C PHE A 140 -4.07 16.62 5.28
N ARG A 141 -3.75 16.20 4.06
CA ARG A 141 -4.37 16.64 2.82
C ARG A 141 -4.92 15.41 2.08
N VAL A 142 -6.24 15.26 2.11
CA VAL A 142 -6.94 14.08 1.57
C VAL A 142 -7.37 14.33 0.13
N THR A 143 -6.62 13.79 -0.82
CA THR A 143 -6.76 14.05 -2.26
C THR A 143 -6.85 12.74 -3.05
N ASN A 144 -5.80 12.37 -3.79
CA ASN A 144 -5.67 11.10 -4.50
C ASN A 144 -4.18 10.73 -4.58
N THR A 145 -3.88 9.58 -5.17
CA THR A 145 -2.49 9.10 -5.25
C THR A 145 -1.58 10.04 -6.07
N ASP A 146 -2.06 10.53 -7.22
CA ASP A 146 -1.26 11.36 -8.14
C ASP A 146 -0.88 12.68 -7.46
N GLU A 147 -1.85 13.32 -6.80
CA GLU A 147 -1.65 14.55 -6.04
C GLU A 147 -0.75 14.32 -4.83
N GLY A 148 -0.89 13.18 -4.12
CA GLY A 148 0.01 12.85 -3.01
C GLY A 148 1.47 12.76 -3.44
N PHE A 149 1.76 12.17 -4.61
CA PHE A 149 3.12 12.18 -5.15
C PHE A 149 3.55 13.56 -5.66
N ALA A 150 2.62 14.35 -6.22
CA ALA A 150 2.91 15.73 -6.62
C ALA A 150 3.29 16.59 -5.40
N ASP A 151 2.54 16.49 -4.30
CA ASP A 151 2.82 17.17 -3.03
C ASP A 151 4.17 16.75 -2.47
N LEU A 152 4.52 15.46 -2.53
CA LEU A 152 5.85 14.98 -2.12
C LEU A 152 6.98 15.59 -2.99
N LEU A 153 6.78 15.69 -4.30
CA LEU A 153 7.75 16.31 -5.22
C LEU A 153 7.89 17.82 -5.01
N ALA A 154 6.82 18.48 -4.55
CA ALA A 154 6.79 19.89 -4.20
C ALA A 154 7.30 20.19 -2.77
N ASP A 155 7.74 19.16 -2.02
CA ASP A 155 8.09 19.25 -0.59
C ASP A 155 6.93 19.73 0.31
N GLU A 156 5.70 19.51 -0.13
CA GLU A 156 4.46 19.79 0.62
C GLU A 156 3.96 18.56 1.41
N ALA A 157 4.59 17.40 1.24
CA ALA A 157 4.26 16.16 1.97
C ALA A 157 5.52 15.40 2.41
N ASP A 158 5.50 14.87 3.64
CA ASP A 158 6.50 13.96 4.19
C ASP A 158 6.13 12.49 3.98
N ILE A 159 4.83 12.19 3.94
CA ILE A 159 4.30 10.85 3.76
C ILE A 159 3.19 10.88 2.71
N VAL A 160 3.32 10.02 1.70
CA VAL A 160 2.28 9.83 0.69
C VAL A 160 1.45 8.61 1.00
N MET A 161 0.14 8.78 1.03
CA MET A 161 -0.86 7.71 1.09
C MET A 161 -1.27 7.34 -0.33
N SER A 162 -1.06 6.08 -0.74
CA SER A 162 -1.29 5.63 -2.11
C SER A 162 -2.08 4.33 -2.18
N LEU A 163 -2.93 4.16 -3.22
CA LEU A 163 -3.63 2.91 -3.53
C LEU A 163 -3.01 2.13 -4.70
N ARG A 164 -1.87 2.60 -5.21
CA ARG A 164 -1.10 1.94 -6.26
C ARG A 164 0.40 2.09 -6.01
N GLU A 165 1.21 1.36 -6.76
CA GLU A 165 2.65 1.61 -6.74
C GLU A 165 2.99 2.97 -7.36
N ILE A 166 4.13 3.54 -6.95
CA ILE A 166 4.70 4.72 -7.60
C ILE A 166 4.97 4.42 -9.08
N ARG A 167 4.54 5.30 -9.97
CA ARG A 167 4.76 5.12 -11.41
C ARG A 167 6.22 5.38 -11.78
N PRO A 168 6.72 4.82 -12.90
CA PRO A 168 8.10 5.03 -13.33
C PRO A 168 8.49 6.50 -13.51
N ASP A 169 7.58 7.34 -14.00
CA ASP A 169 7.79 8.79 -14.18
C ASP A 169 7.82 9.56 -12.86
N GLU A 170 6.91 9.22 -11.92
CA GLU A 170 6.92 9.76 -10.55
C GLU A 170 8.22 9.40 -9.84
N ARG A 171 8.69 8.15 -9.99
CA ARG A 171 9.96 7.70 -9.45
C ARG A 171 11.16 8.43 -10.05
N SER A 172 11.16 8.68 -11.36
CA SER A 172 12.25 9.45 -12.00
C SER A 172 12.31 10.85 -11.43
N ARG A 173 11.16 11.54 -11.38
CA ARG A 173 11.05 12.88 -10.81
C ARG A 173 11.46 12.92 -9.34
N ALA A 174 11.10 11.92 -8.54
CA ALA A 174 11.51 11.85 -7.13
C ALA A 174 13.03 11.71 -6.97
N ARG A 175 13.68 10.93 -7.83
CA ARG A 175 15.15 10.81 -7.85
C ARG A 175 15.81 12.11 -8.29
N GLU A 176 15.29 12.77 -9.32
CA GLU A 176 15.77 14.07 -9.81
C GLU A 176 15.62 15.17 -8.75
N ALA A 177 14.55 15.12 -7.95
CA ALA A 177 14.31 16.00 -6.81
C ALA A 177 15.12 15.64 -5.55
N GLY A 178 16.02 14.66 -5.60
CA GLY A 178 16.86 14.28 -4.46
C GLY A 178 16.15 13.50 -3.35
N LEU A 179 14.91 13.03 -3.58
CA LEU A 179 14.13 12.25 -2.59
C LEU A 179 14.55 10.78 -2.51
N GLY A 180 15.56 10.39 -3.28
CA GLY A 180 16.10 9.04 -3.37
C GLY A 180 15.24 8.08 -4.20
N ASP A 181 15.62 6.80 -4.19
CA ASP A 181 14.87 5.79 -4.92
C ASP A 181 13.68 5.27 -4.11
N MET A 182 12.47 5.69 -4.48
CA MET A 182 11.22 5.33 -3.78
C MET A 182 10.90 3.82 -3.81
N THR A 183 11.61 3.03 -4.63
CA THR A 183 11.53 1.55 -4.61
C THR A 183 12.54 0.88 -3.68
N GLY A 184 13.41 1.67 -3.03
CA GLY A 184 14.43 1.20 -2.11
C GLY A 184 13.88 0.64 -0.80
N LEU A 185 14.76 0.01 -0.03
CA LEU A 185 14.45 -0.50 1.29
C LEU A 185 13.93 0.62 2.19
N ASN A 186 12.81 0.36 2.89
CA ASN A 186 12.18 1.36 3.75
C ASN A 186 11.95 2.70 3.02
N ARG A 187 11.39 2.66 1.80
CA ARG A 187 10.87 3.85 1.09
C ARG A 187 9.38 3.77 0.78
N SER A 188 8.87 2.54 0.76
CA SER A 188 7.46 2.23 0.71
C SER A 188 7.13 1.23 1.79
N ARG A 189 5.89 1.23 2.24
CA ARG A 189 5.35 0.27 3.19
C ARG A 189 3.90 0.03 2.87
N VAL A 190 3.48 -1.21 2.92
CA VAL A 190 2.05 -1.50 2.87
C VAL A 190 1.52 -1.33 4.28
N LEU A 191 0.49 -0.49 4.44
CA LEU A 191 -0.16 -0.24 5.72
C LEU A 191 -1.28 -1.24 5.97
N ALA A 192 -2.09 -1.47 4.94
CA ALA A 192 -3.26 -2.31 4.94
C ALA A 192 -3.48 -2.88 3.54
N LEU A 193 -4.33 -3.89 3.46
CA LEU A 193 -4.82 -4.45 2.21
C LEU A 193 -6.31 -4.15 2.05
N ASP A 194 -6.70 -3.98 0.80
CA ASP A 194 -8.08 -3.87 0.36
C ASP A 194 -8.23 -4.66 -0.94
N ALA A 195 -9.41 -4.66 -1.55
CA ALA A 195 -9.61 -5.23 -2.87
C ALA A 195 -10.69 -4.49 -3.66
N ILE A 196 -10.56 -4.51 -4.98
CA ILE A 196 -11.62 -4.09 -5.89
C ILE A 196 -12.61 -5.24 -6.01
N VAL A 197 -13.85 -5.01 -5.60
CA VAL A 197 -14.90 -6.03 -5.59
C VAL A 197 -16.00 -5.66 -6.58
N PRO A 198 -16.28 -6.50 -7.59
CA PRO A 198 -17.49 -6.37 -8.38
C PRO A 198 -18.70 -6.78 -7.54
N VAL A 199 -19.68 -5.89 -7.44
CA VAL A 199 -20.85 -6.04 -6.56
C VAL A 199 -22.14 -5.86 -7.34
N VAL A 200 -23.19 -6.56 -6.92
CA VAL A 200 -24.55 -6.49 -7.48
C VAL A 200 -25.57 -6.41 -6.35
N SER A 201 -26.85 -6.14 -6.66
CA SER A 201 -27.92 -6.35 -5.69
C SER A 201 -28.04 -7.84 -5.32
N GLY A 202 -28.40 -8.15 -4.07
CA GLY A 202 -28.65 -9.54 -3.64
C GLY A 202 -29.73 -10.27 -4.45
N SER A 203 -30.63 -9.51 -5.09
CA SER A 203 -31.69 -10.02 -5.98
C SER A 203 -31.23 -10.36 -7.40
N ASN A 204 -30.03 -9.92 -7.81
CA ASN A 204 -29.49 -10.24 -9.13
C ASN A 204 -29.22 -11.75 -9.25
N PRO A 205 -29.55 -12.44 -10.36
CA PRO A 205 -29.33 -13.89 -10.48
C PRO A 205 -27.87 -14.27 -10.77
N VAL A 206 -27.04 -13.35 -11.28
CA VAL A 206 -25.64 -13.63 -11.59
C VAL A 206 -24.82 -13.64 -10.30
N ARG A 207 -23.91 -14.63 -10.18
CA ARG A 207 -23.10 -14.88 -8.98
C ARG A 207 -21.60 -14.87 -9.23
N GLY A 208 -21.17 -14.79 -10.49
CA GLY A 208 -19.76 -14.67 -10.80
C GLY A 208 -19.48 -14.05 -12.16
N ILE A 209 -18.28 -13.50 -12.31
CA ILE A 209 -17.82 -12.83 -13.52
C ILE A 209 -16.30 -13.04 -13.66
N SER A 210 -15.82 -13.24 -14.88
CA SER A 210 -14.37 -13.30 -15.10
C SER A 210 -13.77 -11.89 -15.18
N PRO A 211 -12.52 -11.67 -14.73
CA PRO A 211 -11.85 -10.38 -14.85
C PRO A 211 -11.85 -9.82 -16.28
N ASN A 212 -11.69 -10.68 -17.29
CA ASN A 212 -11.75 -10.27 -18.70
C ASN A 212 -13.16 -9.80 -19.10
N LYS A 213 -14.23 -10.49 -18.68
CA LYS A 213 -15.60 -10.01 -18.93
C LYS A 213 -15.89 -8.70 -18.19
N LEU A 214 -15.38 -8.55 -16.97
CA LEU A 214 -15.50 -7.31 -16.21
C LEU A 214 -14.80 -6.15 -16.95
N ALA A 215 -13.59 -6.36 -17.46
CA ALA A 215 -12.87 -5.38 -18.28
C ALA A 215 -13.65 -5.01 -19.56
N GLN A 216 -14.29 -5.98 -20.21
CA GLN A 216 -15.14 -5.73 -21.39
C GLN A 216 -16.40 -4.92 -21.04
N VAL A 217 -17.00 -5.10 -19.86
CA VAL A 217 -18.10 -4.26 -19.38
C VAL A 217 -17.62 -2.83 -19.17
N LEU A 218 -16.49 -2.64 -18.47
CA LEU A 218 -15.90 -1.32 -18.23
C LEU A 218 -15.52 -0.59 -19.53
N ALA A 219 -15.12 -1.34 -20.56
CA ALA A 219 -14.82 -0.81 -21.89
C ALA A 219 -16.06 -0.59 -22.77
N GLY A 220 -17.27 -0.87 -22.26
CA GLY A 220 -18.54 -0.71 -23.00
C GLY A 220 -18.78 -1.75 -24.10
N ARG A 221 -17.98 -2.83 -24.16
CA ARG A 221 -18.12 -3.91 -25.14
C ARG A 221 -19.21 -4.91 -24.74
N ILE A 222 -19.42 -5.09 -23.44
CA ILE A 222 -20.54 -5.84 -22.88
C ILE A 222 -21.45 -4.85 -22.15
N THR A 223 -22.70 -4.74 -22.59
CA THR A 223 -23.67 -3.78 -22.05
C THR A 223 -24.95 -4.43 -21.54
N ASN A 224 -25.09 -5.75 -21.64
CA ASN A 224 -26.30 -6.49 -21.31
C ASN A 224 -25.98 -7.77 -20.52
N TRP A 225 -26.79 -8.05 -19.49
CA TRP A 225 -26.65 -9.20 -18.60
C TRP A 225 -26.73 -10.55 -19.31
N LYS A 226 -27.39 -10.63 -20.46
CA LYS A 226 -27.46 -11.84 -21.31
C LYS A 226 -26.08 -12.38 -21.69
N SER A 227 -25.11 -11.51 -21.95
CA SER A 227 -23.73 -11.89 -22.25
C SER A 227 -22.97 -12.47 -21.04
N LEU A 228 -23.52 -12.25 -19.85
CA LEU A 228 -23.00 -12.73 -18.56
C LEU A 228 -23.82 -13.89 -17.99
N GLY A 229 -24.78 -14.44 -18.75
CA GLY A 229 -25.65 -15.53 -18.32
C GLY A 229 -26.85 -15.09 -17.48
N GLY A 230 -27.12 -13.78 -17.42
CA GLY A 230 -28.29 -13.21 -16.78
C GLY A 230 -29.47 -12.97 -17.74
N PRO A 231 -30.50 -12.23 -17.31
CA PRO A 231 -31.65 -11.87 -18.14
C PRO A 231 -31.27 -10.88 -19.25
N ASP A 232 -32.14 -10.74 -20.25
CA ASP A 232 -31.95 -9.82 -21.38
C ASP A 232 -32.27 -8.37 -20.97
N VAL A 233 -31.41 -7.79 -20.14
CA VAL A 233 -31.56 -6.45 -19.56
C VAL A 233 -30.21 -5.72 -19.61
N PRO A 234 -30.18 -4.42 -19.94
CA PRO A 234 -28.97 -3.62 -19.87
C PRO A 234 -28.32 -3.64 -18.48
N ILE A 235 -27.00 -3.53 -18.43
CA ILE A 235 -26.24 -3.41 -17.19
C ILE A 235 -26.24 -1.94 -16.76
N SER A 236 -26.75 -1.64 -15.56
CA SER A 236 -26.59 -0.32 -14.95
C SER A 236 -25.24 -0.27 -14.24
N LEU A 237 -24.23 0.33 -14.87
CA LEU A 237 -22.86 0.34 -14.35
C LEU A 237 -22.66 1.50 -13.35
N HIS A 238 -22.13 1.18 -12.16
CA HIS A 238 -21.81 2.14 -11.10
C HIS A 238 -20.31 2.10 -10.76
N LEU A 239 -19.66 3.26 -10.76
CA LEU A 239 -18.22 3.39 -10.61
C LEU A 239 -17.83 4.46 -9.59
N PRO A 240 -16.66 4.36 -8.96
CA PRO A 240 -16.14 5.45 -8.14
C PRO A 240 -15.85 6.69 -9.00
N ALA A 241 -15.78 7.84 -8.33
CA ALA A 241 -15.46 9.12 -8.95
C ALA A 241 -14.22 9.02 -9.83
N GLU A 242 -14.26 9.74 -10.95
CA GLU A 242 -13.13 9.84 -11.85
C GLU A 242 -11.91 10.46 -11.14
N GLY A 243 -10.72 9.96 -11.45
CA GLY A 243 -9.49 10.40 -10.78
C GLY A 243 -9.32 9.94 -9.34
N SER A 244 -10.31 9.29 -8.72
CA SER A 244 -10.14 8.68 -7.40
C SER A 244 -9.10 7.55 -7.44
N GLY A 245 -8.39 7.33 -6.33
CA GLY A 245 -7.39 6.27 -6.25
C GLY A 245 -7.94 4.88 -6.55
N LEU A 246 -9.21 4.60 -6.19
CA LEU A 246 -9.87 3.34 -6.54
C LEU A 246 -10.17 3.26 -8.05
N SER A 247 -10.61 4.34 -8.68
CA SER A 247 -10.80 4.36 -10.14
C SER A 247 -9.48 4.16 -10.89
N GLN A 248 -8.36 4.64 -10.35
CA GLN A 248 -7.02 4.39 -10.89
C GLN A 248 -6.63 2.91 -10.74
N ALA A 249 -6.83 2.33 -9.55
CA ALA A 249 -6.55 0.92 -9.31
C ALA A 249 -7.40 0.00 -10.22
N ILE A 250 -8.68 0.32 -10.43
CA ILE A 250 -9.55 -0.37 -11.39
C ILE A 250 -8.95 -0.32 -12.79
N ALA A 251 -8.51 0.85 -13.26
CA ALA A 251 -7.92 0.97 -14.58
C ALA A 251 -6.61 0.19 -14.70
N ASP A 252 -5.71 0.34 -13.73
CA ASP A 252 -4.39 -0.29 -13.72
C ASP A 252 -4.47 -1.82 -13.68
N GLN A 253 -5.44 -2.38 -12.94
CA GLN A 253 -5.57 -3.83 -12.77
C GLN A 253 -6.45 -4.51 -13.83
N LEU A 254 -7.52 -3.87 -14.31
CA LEU A 254 -8.50 -4.50 -15.21
C LEU A 254 -8.38 -4.06 -16.67
N LEU A 255 -7.84 -2.89 -16.97
CA LEU A 255 -7.91 -2.31 -18.32
C LEU A 255 -6.57 -2.21 -19.00
N VAL A 256 -5.58 -1.65 -18.28
CA VAL A 256 -4.22 -1.47 -18.79
C VAL A 256 -3.60 -2.78 -19.30
N PRO A 257 -3.76 -3.94 -18.62
CA PRO A 257 -3.17 -5.18 -19.10
C PRO A 257 -3.64 -5.60 -20.50
N ASP A 258 -4.90 -5.30 -20.83
CA ASP A 258 -5.53 -5.63 -22.12
C ASP A 258 -5.54 -4.43 -23.10
N GLY A 259 -4.85 -3.34 -22.76
CA GLY A 259 -4.82 -2.11 -23.57
C GLY A 259 -6.18 -1.42 -23.70
N LEU A 260 -7.09 -1.68 -22.77
CA LEU A 260 -8.44 -1.11 -22.74
C LEU A 260 -8.45 0.24 -22.00
N LYS A 261 -9.50 1.02 -22.22
CA LYS A 261 -9.81 2.25 -21.48
C LYS A 261 -11.25 2.18 -20.98
N ILE A 262 -11.52 2.77 -19.82
CA ILE A 262 -12.90 2.94 -19.34
C ILE A 262 -13.65 3.77 -20.38
N LEU A 263 -14.87 3.34 -20.69
CA LEU A 263 -15.79 4.18 -21.45
C LEU A 263 -16.12 5.42 -20.60
N ALA A 264 -15.66 6.60 -21.05
CA ALA A 264 -15.79 7.86 -20.30
C ALA A 264 -17.24 8.12 -19.82
N ASP A 265 -18.23 7.76 -20.64
CA ASP A 265 -19.66 8.00 -20.40
C ASP A 265 -20.47 6.74 -20.00
N GLY A 266 -19.80 5.61 -19.72
CA GLY A 266 -20.44 4.29 -19.65
C GLY A 266 -21.17 3.92 -18.36
N GLY A 267 -21.18 4.77 -17.34
CA GLY A 267 -21.75 4.42 -16.03
C GLY A 267 -21.90 5.60 -15.07
N THR A 268 -22.70 5.41 -14.03
CA THR A 268 -22.95 6.40 -12.98
C THR A 268 -21.75 6.47 -12.04
N ARG A 269 -21.14 7.66 -11.92
CA ARG A 269 -20.01 7.93 -11.03
C ARG A 269 -20.49 8.39 -9.66
N HIS A 270 -19.85 7.91 -8.60
CA HIS A 270 -20.19 8.27 -7.21
C HIS A 270 -19.00 8.92 -6.50
N ALA A 271 -19.25 10.05 -5.84
CA ALA A 271 -18.23 10.73 -5.04
C ALA A 271 -17.85 9.91 -3.78
N MET A 272 -18.85 9.30 -3.14
CA MET A 272 -18.67 8.46 -1.96
C MET A 272 -18.93 6.99 -2.31
N LEU A 273 -18.10 6.08 -1.80
CA LEU A 273 -18.26 4.65 -2.04
C LEU A 273 -19.52 4.08 -1.37
N ALA A 274 -19.95 4.67 -0.25
CA ALA A 274 -21.21 4.31 0.40
C ALA A 274 -22.44 4.56 -0.51
N ASP A 275 -22.45 5.67 -1.26
CA ASP A 275 -23.54 6.00 -2.19
C ASP A 275 -23.56 5.01 -3.37
N LEU A 276 -22.38 4.62 -3.85
CA LEU A 276 -22.22 3.58 -4.88
C LEU A 276 -22.84 2.26 -4.40
N ALA A 277 -22.44 1.78 -3.21
CA ALA A 277 -22.94 0.54 -2.64
C ALA A 277 -24.46 0.57 -2.42
N GLN A 278 -24.99 1.68 -1.93
CA GLN A 278 -26.43 1.85 -1.73
C GLN A 278 -27.20 1.82 -3.06
N ALA A 279 -26.69 2.51 -4.08
CA ALA A 279 -27.31 2.53 -5.41
C ALA A 279 -27.32 1.13 -6.05
N VAL A 280 -26.23 0.38 -5.93
CA VAL A 280 -26.14 -1.00 -6.43
C VAL A 280 -27.06 -1.95 -5.67
N ALA A 281 -27.16 -1.81 -4.35
CA ALA A 281 -28.05 -2.66 -3.55
C ALA A 281 -29.54 -2.45 -3.92
N ALA A 282 -29.92 -1.22 -4.28
CA ALA A 282 -31.28 -0.82 -4.61
C ALA A 282 -31.75 -1.22 -6.02
N ASP A 283 -30.82 -1.45 -6.96
CA ASP A 283 -31.13 -1.81 -8.35
C ASP A 283 -30.71 -3.25 -8.66
N THR A 284 -31.69 -4.12 -8.91
CA THR A 284 -31.47 -5.54 -9.27
C THR A 284 -30.50 -5.73 -10.44
N PHE A 285 -30.46 -4.80 -11.40
CA PHE A 285 -29.64 -4.91 -12.61
C PHE A 285 -28.40 -4.03 -12.59
N ALA A 286 -28.08 -3.43 -11.44
CA ALA A 286 -26.84 -2.70 -11.25
C ALA A 286 -25.64 -3.62 -11.06
N LEU A 287 -24.51 -3.20 -11.65
CA LEU A 287 -23.17 -3.72 -11.41
C LEU A 287 -22.30 -2.58 -10.91
N GLY A 288 -21.75 -2.71 -9.72
CA GLY A 288 -20.79 -1.77 -9.16
C GLY A 288 -19.38 -2.36 -9.10
N LEU A 289 -18.37 -1.49 -9.11
CA LEU A 289 -17.03 -1.83 -8.62
C LEU A 289 -16.72 -0.93 -7.42
N THR A 290 -16.46 -1.53 -6.27
CA THR A 290 -16.19 -0.82 -5.01
C THR A 290 -15.01 -1.44 -4.27
N SER A 291 -14.66 -0.88 -3.12
CA SER A 291 -13.68 -1.45 -2.18
C SER A 291 -14.32 -2.57 -1.36
N TYR A 292 -13.54 -3.57 -0.93
CA TYR A 292 -13.99 -4.61 -0.02
C TYR A 292 -14.48 -4.04 1.33
N ALA A 293 -13.84 -2.97 1.81
CA ALA A 293 -14.25 -2.27 3.03
C ALA A 293 -15.59 -1.53 2.87
N ASP A 294 -15.91 -1.06 1.65
CA ASP A 294 -17.07 -0.20 1.34
C ASP A 294 -18.19 -0.91 0.54
N ARG A 295 -18.24 -2.24 0.56
CA ARG A 295 -19.29 -3.01 -0.15
C ARG A 295 -20.71 -2.83 0.42
N GLY A 296 -20.83 -2.42 1.69
CA GLY A 296 -22.15 -2.23 2.32
C GLY A 296 -23.02 -3.50 2.25
N ASN A 297 -24.30 -3.34 1.89
CA ASN A 297 -25.28 -4.43 1.81
C ASN A 297 -25.42 -5.04 0.41
N THR A 298 -24.39 -4.92 -0.45
CA THR A 298 -24.39 -5.55 -1.77
C THR A 298 -24.04 -7.04 -1.70
N GLN A 299 -24.24 -7.74 -2.80
CA GLN A 299 -23.74 -9.09 -3.01
C GLN A 299 -22.48 -9.06 -3.88
N ASP A 300 -21.40 -9.64 -3.37
CA ASP A 300 -20.14 -9.77 -4.10
C ASP A 300 -20.30 -10.80 -5.22
N LEU A 301 -19.75 -10.49 -6.41
CA LEU A 301 -19.60 -11.46 -7.49
C LEU A 301 -18.29 -12.23 -7.31
N MET A 302 -18.38 -13.56 -7.37
CA MET A 302 -17.19 -14.41 -7.42
C MET A 302 -16.41 -14.15 -8.72
N LEU A 303 -15.08 -14.07 -8.62
CA LEU A 303 -14.24 -14.02 -9.80
C LEU A 303 -14.05 -15.42 -10.35
N THR A 304 -14.38 -15.61 -11.63
CA THR A 304 -14.38 -16.94 -12.29
C THR A 304 -13.43 -17.00 -13.48
N GLY A 305 -13.04 -18.22 -13.86
CA GLY A 305 -12.20 -18.49 -15.04
C GLY A 305 -12.66 -19.74 -15.80
N SER A 306 -12.21 -19.86 -17.05
CA SER A 306 -12.54 -20.99 -17.96
C SER A 306 -12.03 -22.35 -17.46
N CYS A 307 -10.91 -22.37 -16.74
CA CYS A 307 -10.28 -23.56 -16.17
C CYS A 307 -10.94 -24.07 -14.87
N GLY A 308 -12.17 -23.63 -14.57
CA GLY A 308 -12.86 -23.98 -13.32
C GLY A 308 -12.42 -23.17 -12.10
N PHE A 309 -11.54 -22.18 -12.28
CA PHE A 309 -11.16 -21.23 -11.24
C PHE A 309 -12.38 -20.45 -10.74
N SER A 310 -12.50 -20.34 -9.41
CA SER A 310 -13.50 -19.51 -8.75
C SER A 310 -12.95 -18.99 -7.43
N MET A 311 -13.09 -17.69 -7.18
CA MET A 311 -12.54 -17.03 -5.99
C MET A 311 -13.48 -15.93 -5.50
N GLU A 312 -13.79 -15.99 -4.21
CA GLU A 312 -14.56 -14.96 -3.52
C GLU A 312 -13.63 -13.93 -2.86
N ALA A 313 -14.09 -12.68 -2.79
CA ALA A 313 -13.44 -11.65 -1.98
C ALA A 313 -13.69 -11.94 -0.49
N SER A 314 -12.62 -12.22 0.24
CA SER A 314 -12.70 -12.42 1.68
C SER A 314 -11.43 -11.88 2.32
N ARG A 315 -11.48 -11.56 3.62
CA ARG A 315 -10.28 -11.15 4.36
C ARG A 315 -9.11 -12.12 4.13
N ARG A 316 -9.37 -13.43 4.15
CA ARG A 316 -8.31 -14.45 3.98
C ARG A 316 -7.74 -14.44 2.57
N THR A 317 -8.59 -14.45 1.52
CA THR A 317 -8.16 -14.50 0.12
C THR A 317 -7.48 -13.20 -0.32
N ILE A 318 -7.89 -12.06 0.23
CA ILE A 318 -7.21 -10.77 0.02
C ILE A 318 -5.84 -10.79 0.68
N LYS A 319 -5.76 -11.27 1.91
CA LYS A 319 -4.52 -11.34 2.70
C LYS A 319 -3.48 -12.28 2.12
N THR A 320 -3.91 -13.43 1.58
CA THR A 320 -3.03 -14.36 0.85
C THR A 320 -2.67 -13.88 -0.55
N GLU A 321 -3.31 -12.80 -1.01
CA GLU A 321 -3.24 -12.30 -2.39
C GLU A 321 -3.68 -13.36 -3.41
N ASP A 322 -4.53 -14.29 -2.98
CA ASP A 322 -5.20 -15.26 -3.84
C ASP A 322 -6.38 -14.59 -4.57
N TYR A 323 -6.99 -13.58 -3.95
CA TYR A 323 -8.01 -12.76 -4.61
C TYR A 323 -7.38 -11.89 -5.70
N PRO A 324 -7.85 -12.00 -6.96
CA PRO A 324 -7.23 -11.37 -8.12
C PRO A 324 -7.01 -9.86 -8.03
N LEU A 325 -7.98 -9.17 -7.42
CA LEU A 325 -8.06 -7.72 -7.46
C LEU A 325 -7.71 -7.10 -6.10
N THR A 326 -6.82 -7.76 -5.34
CA THR A 326 -6.22 -7.19 -4.14
C THR A 326 -5.47 -5.91 -4.49
N ALA A 327 -5.72 -4.86 -3.72
CA ALA A 327 -5.14 -3.54 -3.88
C ALA A 327 -4.41 -3.14 -2.58
N PRO A 328 -3.08 -3.25 -2.54
CA PRO A 328 -2.32 -2.84 -1.38
C PRO A 328 -2.37 -1.32 -1.17
N MET A 329 -2.43 -0.90 0.09
CA MET A 329 -2.49 0.51 0.48
C MET A 329 -1.13 0.92 1.05
N PHE A 330 -0.45 1.83 0.37
CA PHE A 330 0.95 2.17 0.64
C PHE A 330 1.09 3.48 1.41
N LEU A 331 2.13 3.53 2.25
CA LEU A 331 2.79 4.75 2.70
C LEU A 331 4.14 4.85 2.00
N TYR A 332 4.41 5.96 1.32
CA TYR A 332 5.72 6.29 0.76
C TYR A 332 6.38 7.41 1.54
N PHE A 333 7.71 7.36 1.66
CA PHE A 333 8.49 8.28 2.46
C PHE A 333 9.82 8.62 1.78
N PRO A 334 10.24 9.90 1.80
CA PRO A 334 11.45 10.38 1.12
C PRO A 334 12.73 9.86 1.78
N ALA A 335 13.87 10.10 1.10
CA ALA A 335 15.21 9.78 1.59
C ALA A 335 15.75 10.68 2.70
N ARG A 336 14.88 11.15 3.60
CA ARG A 336 15.24 11.94 4.80
C ARG A 336 14.72 11.29 6.07
N ARG A 337 15.34 11.67 7.20
CA ARG A 337 14.94 11.20 8.52
C ARG A 337 13.70 11.99 8.98
N LEU A 338 12.62 11.28 9.31
CA LEU A 338 11.41 11.87 9.87
C LEU A 338 11.59 12.16 11.37
N PRO A 339 10.80 13.10 11.94
CA PRO A 339 10.80 13.36 13.37
C PRO A 339 10.60 12.07 14.21
N GLN A 340 11.18 12.04 15.41
CA GLN A 340 11.16 10.83 16.26
C GLN A 340 9.76 10.25 16.45
N ILE A 341 8.79 11.07 16.87
CA ILE A 341 7.41 10.62 17.09
C ILE A 341 6.75 10.09 15.81
N ALA A 342 7.11 10.61 14.62
CA ALA A 342 6.64 10.09 13.35
C ALA A 342 7.23 8.71 13.05
N ARG A 343 8.52 8.49 13.34
CA ARG A 343 9.17 7.17 13.23
C ARG A 343 8.56 6.16 14.21
N GLU A 344 8.27 6.57 15.44
CA GLU A 344 7.60 5.74 16.45
C GLU A 344 6.17 5.38 16.03
N PHE A 345 5.42 6.35 15.49
CA PHE A 345 4.10 6.11 14.91
C PHE A 345 4.18 5.10 13.76
N LEU A 346 5.11 5.28 12.83
CA LEU A 346 5.35 4.32 11.76
C LEU A 346 5.76 2.94 12.30
N ALA A 347 6.58 2.85 13.35
CA ALA A 347 6.92 1.58 13.97
C ALA A 347 5.69 0.90 14.61
N PHE A 348 4.82 1.71 15.24
CA PHE A 348 3.55 1.26 15.81
C PHE A 348 2.61 0.68 14.75
N THR A 349 2.55 1.25 13.53
CA THR A 349 1.65 0.74 12.48
C THR A 349 1.92 -0.71 12.08
N ARG A 350 3.14 -1.22 12.31
CA ARG A 350 3.51 -2.64 12.10
C ARG A 350 3.18 -3.54 13.30
N GLY A 351 2.83 -2.98 14.45
CA GLY A 351 2.61 -3.72 15.68
C GLY A 351 1.22 -4.37 15.77
N PRO A 352 1.03 -5.40 16.61
CA PRO A 352 -0.25 -6.12 16.72
C PRO A 352 -1.45 -5.23 17.03
N ALA A 353 -1.26 -4.19 17.85
CA ALA A 353 -2.31 -3.24 18.20
C ALA A 353 -2.83 -2.47 16.97
N ALA A 354 -1.93 -2.03 16.09
CA ALA A 354 -2.31 -1.35 14.85
C ALA A 354 -3.05 -2.28 13.89
N GLN A 355 -2.64 -3.55 13.79
CA GLN A 355 -3.32 -4.54 12.95
C GLN A 355 -4.77 -4.79 13.38
N ILE A 356 -5.05 -4.76 14.69
CA ILE A 356 -6.43 -4.82 15.22
C ILE A 356 -7.24 -3.58 14.80
N VAL A 357 -6.62 -2.39 14.86
CA VAL A 357 -7.27 -1.14 14.43
C VAL A 357 -7.62 -1.19 12.95
N ILE A 358 -6.66 -1.55 12.09
CA ILE A 358 -6.85 -1.71 10.63
C ILE A 358 -8.04 -2.63 10.35
N ARG A 359 -8.09 -3.79 11.01
CA ARG A 359 -9.18 -4.76 10.86
C ARG A 359 -10.54 -4.21 11.30
N ARG A 360 -10.58 -3.46 12.41
CA ARG A 360 -11.82 -2.84 12.92
C ARG A 360 -12.31 -1.70 12.03
N SER A 361 -11.41 -1.06 11.29
CA SER A 361 -11.74 -0.05 10.27
C SER A 361 -12.28 -0.64 8.96
N GLY A 362 -12.43 -1.97 8.86
CA GLY A 362 -13.00 -2.65 7.68
C GLY A 362 -11.97 -3.14 6.65
N PHE A 363 -10.69 -2.80 6.85
CA PHE A 363 -9.60 -3.18 5.95
C PHE A 363 -8.96 -4.50 6.36
N VAL A 364 -8.16 -5.08 5.47
CA VAL A 364 -7.46 -6.33 5.71
C VAL A 364 -6.09 -6.05 6.32
N ASP A 365 -5.87 -6.59 7.52
CA ASP A 365 -4.61 -6.47 8.26
C ASP A 365 -3.54 -7.43 7.69
N GLN A 366 -2.27 -7.18 8.06
CA GLN A 366 -1.11 -7.92 7.56
C GLN A 366 -0.54 -8.93 8.57
N THR A 367 -1.20 -9.18 9.70
CA THR A 367 -0.72 -10.14 10.71
C THR A 367 -0.65 -11.55 10.11
N PRO A 368 0.51 -12.23 10.00
CA PRO A 368 0.55 -13.56 9.38
C PRO A 368 -0.42 -14.54 10.03
N GLU A 369 -1.15 -15.30 9.22
CA GLU A 369 -2.08 -16.36 9.66
C GLU A 369 -1.63 -17.71 9.13
N GLU A 370 -1.75 -18.74 9.97
CA GLU A 370 -1.53 -20.13 9.59
C GLU A 370 -2.82 -20.73 9.02
N ILE A 371 -2.72 -21.31 7.83
CA ILE A 371 -3.83 -21.89 7.07
C ILE A 371 -3.53 -23.37 6.87
N GLU A 372 -4.17 -24.19 7.70
CA GLU A 372 -4.11 -25.65 7.61
C GLU A 372 -4.58 -26.18 6.25
N VAL A 373 -4.11 -27.37 5.88
CA VAL A 373 -4.36 -28.00 4.58
C VAL A 373 -5.84 -28.31 4.36
N GLU A 374 -6.59 -28.65 5.41
CA GLU A 374 -8.05 -28.86 5.31
C GLU A 374 -8.80 -27.61 4.80
N HIS A 375 -8.26 -26.41 5.04
CA HIS A 375 -8.82 -25.15 4.53
C HIS A 375 -8.39 -24.83 3.09
N GLN A 376 -7.61 -25.71 2.47
CA GLN A 376 -7.09 -25.56 1.11
C GLN A 376 -7.65 -26.59 0.14
N GLY A 377 -8.69 -27.34 0.54
CA GLY A 377 -9.29 -28.41 -0.26
C GLY A 377 -9.64 -28.01 -1.69
N ASN A 378 -10.21 -26.81 -1.90
CA ASN A 378 -10.53 -26.32 -3.25
C ASN A 378 -9.27 -26.15 -4.12
N ARG A 379 -8.13 -25.73 -3.55
CA ARG A 379 -6.87 -25.55 -4.27
C ARG A 379 -6.28 -26.90 -4.69
N PHE A 380 -6.28 -27.88 -3.78
CA PHE A 380 -5.83 -29.23 -4.07
C PHE A 380 -6.76 -29.96 -5.05
N ALA A 381 -8.08 -29.79 -4.91
CA ALA A 381 -9.05 -30.33 -5.87
C ALA A 381 -8.84 -29.74 -7.27
N ASN A 382 -8.60 -28.43 -7.36
CA ASN A 382 -8.31 -27.76 -8.63
C ASN A 382 -6.98 -28.24 -9.25
N ALA A 383 -5.95 -28.41 -8.42
CA ALA A 383 -4.66 -28.99 -8.85
C ALA A 383 -4.83 -30.39 -9.45
N ILE A 384 -5.61 -31.26 -8.79
CA ILE A 384 -5.89 -32.61 -9.28
C ILE A 384 -6.72 -32.58 -10.56
N ALA A 385 -7.74 -31.72 -10.62
CA ALA A 385 -8.64 -31.62 -11.77
C ALA A 385 -7.93 -31.10 -13.05
N ASN A 386 -6.90 -30.26 -12.89
CA ASN A 386 -6.12 -29.70 -14.00
C ASN A 386 -4.80 -30.43 -14.25
N ALA A 387 -4.51 -31.51 -13.51
CA ALA A 387 -3.30 -32.28 -13.72
C ALA A 387 -3.29 -32.93 -15.12
N GLY A 388 -2.20 -32.75 -15.84
CA GLY A 388 -2.03 -33.22 -17.20
C GLY A 388 -0.68 -33.90 -17.41
N THR A 389 -0.20 -33.88 -18.64
CA THR A 389 1.13 -34.41 -18.99
C THR A 389 2.28 -33.62 -18.37
N GLU A 390 2.04 -32.34 -18.09
CA GLU A 390 3.06 -31.42 -17.58
C GLU A 390 3.19 -31.51 -16.04
N VAL A 391 2.08 -31.83 -15.34
CA VAL A 391 2.05 -32.14 -13.90
C VAL A 391 1.74 -33.62 -13.67
N SER A 392 2.78 -34.42 -13.47
CA SER A 392 2.61 -35.85 -13.20
C SER A 392 1.90 -36.15 -11.87
N LEU A 393 1.21 -37.29 -11.79
CA LEU A 393 0.62 -37.78 -10.54
C LEU A 393 1.67 -37.93 -9.42
N GLY A 394 2.90 -38.36 -9.76
CA GLY A 394 3.98 -38.49 -8.79
C GLY A 394 4.38 -37.15 -8.18
N GLU A 395 4.36 -36.07 -8.97
CA GLU A 395 4.65 -34.72 -8.48
C GLU A 395 3.52 -34.19 -7.59
N LEU A 396 2.26 -34.45 -7.93
CA LEU A 396 1.12 -34.14 -7.04
C LEU A 396 1.18 -34.90 -5.72
N GLN A 397 1.57 -36.17 -5.75
CA GLN A 397 1.75 -36.98 -4.54
C GLN A 397 2.90 -36.45 -3.67
N ARG A 398 4.02 -36.06 -4.29
CA ARG A 398 5.14 -35.42 -3.59
C ARG A 398 4.71 -34.10 -2.94
N MET A 399 4.04 -33.24 -3.70
CA MET A 399 3.49 -31.97 -3.20
C MET A 399 2.57 -32.20 -2.02
N THR A 400 1.62 -33.11 -2.16
CA THR A 400 0.67 -33.42 -1.09
C THR A 400 1.39 -33.96 0.15
N ALA A 401 2.33 -34.90 -0.01
CA ALA A 401 3.09 -35.46 1.10
C ALA A 401 3.96 -34.40 1.82
N THR A 402 4.55 -33.47 1.07
CA THR A 402 5.38 -32.38 1.63
C THR A 402 4.54 -31.34 2.37
N LEU A 403 3.38 -30.94 1.82
CA LEU A 403 2.58 -29.82 2.34
C LEU A 403 1.55 -30.23 3.40
N THR A 404 1.07 -31.48 3.37
CA THR A 404 0.07 -32.00 4.35
C THR A 404 0.43 -31.77 5.82
N PRO A 405 1.68 -31.99 6.29
CA PRO A 405 2.03 -31.80 7.70
C PRO A 405 2.32 -30.33 8.07
N MET A 406 2.10 -29.37 7.17
CA MET A 406 2.45 -27.97 7.32
C MET A 406 1.23 -27.06 7.17
N SER A 407 1.30 -25.87 7.75
CA SER A 407 0.31 -24.81 7.60
C SER A 407 0.85 -23.74 6.64
N ARG A 408 0.04 -23.30 5.67
CA ARG A 408 0.43 -22.19 4.79
C ARG A 408 0.32 -20.88 5.56
N LEU A 409 1.37 -20.06 5.57
CA LEU A 409 1.26 -18.67 6.02
C LEU A 409 0.49 -17.84 5.01
N SER A 410 -0.33 -16.91 5.49
CA SER A 410 -1.00 -15.93 4.64
C SER A 410 -0.02 -15.02 3.91
N THR A 411 1.24 -14.94 4.34
CA THR A 411 2.29 -14.18 3.66
C THR A 411 2.69 -14.87 2.37
N SER A 412 2.46 -14.21 1.24
CA SER A 412 2.87 -14.66 -0.10
C SER A 412 3.84 -13.66 -0.75
N PHE A 413 4.56 -14.12 -1.76
CA PHE A 413 5.52 -13.30 -2.50
C PHE A 413 5.29 -13.44 -3.99
N ARG A 414 5.34 -12.30 -4.67
CA ARG A 414 5.15 -12.12 -6.09
C ARG A 414 6.28 -11.26 -6.65
N PHE A 415 6.32 -11.21 -7.98
CA PHE A 415 7.44 -10.66 -8.73
C PHE A 415 6.94 -9.67 -9.76
N GLU A 416 7.76 -8.68 -10.05
CA GLU A 416 7.52 -7.79 -11.17
C GLU A 416 7.48 -8.57 -12.50
N ALA A 417 6.71 -8.06 -13.45
CA ALA A 417 6.51 -8.72 -14.74
C ALA A 417 7.84 -9.03 -15.44
N GLY A 418 8.07 -10.30 -15.79
CA GLY A 418 9.28 -10.76 -16.47
C GLY A 418 10.56 -10.72 -15.62
N SER A 419 10.45 -10.53 -14.31
CA SER A 419 11.58 -10.35 -13.40
C SER A 419 11.61 -11.39 -12.27
N ILE A 420 12.76 -11.48 -11.60
CA ILE A 420 12.91 -12.14 -10.28
C ILE A 420 12.90 -11.12 -9.14
N ARG A 421 12.74 -9.84 -9.45
CA ARG A 421 12.62 -8.77 -8.46
C ARG A 421 11.22 -8.80 -7.84
N LEU A 422 11.19 -8.76 -6.51
CA LEU A 422 9.95 -8.69 -5.73
C LEU A 422 9.21 -7.37 -6.01
N ASP A 423 7.88 -7.41 -6.11
CA ASP A 423 7.03 -6.22 -6.19
C ASP A 423 6.97 -5.47 -4.85
N ALA A 424 6.31 -4.29 -4.79
CA ALA A 424 6.34 -3.46 -3.58
C ALA A 424 5.70 -4.13 -2.37
N GLN A 425 4.62 -4.87 -2.61
CA GLN A 425 3.93 -5.65 -1.59
C GLN A 425 4.86 -6.73 -1.01
N SER A 426 5.50 -7.50 -1.88
CA SER A 426 6.41 -8.57 -1.51
C SER A 426 7.67 -8.06 -0.79
N ARG A 427 8.18 -6.88 -1.17
CA ARG A 427 9.26 -6.19 -0.42
C ARG A 427 8.81 -5.82 1.00
N SER A 428 7.55 -5.42 1.19
CA SER A 428 6.97 -5.19 2.52
C SER A 428 6.83 -6.49 3.30
N ASN A 429 6.38 -7.57 2.65
CA ASN A 429 6.26 -8.91 3.26
C ASN A 429 7.61 -9.47 3.71
N VAL A 430 8.69 -9.21 2.97
CA VAL A 430 10.06 -9.58 3.37
C VAL A 430 10.41 -8.95 4.72
N GLN A 431 10.16 -7.65 4.89
CA GLN A 431 10.47 -6.94 6.12
C GLN A 431 9.62 -7.42 7.30
N GLN A 432 8.37 -7.81 7.06
CA GLN A 432 7.51 -8.35 8.10
C GLN A 432 7.95 -9.75 8.54
N LEU A 433 8.25 -10.64 7.60
CA LEU A 433 8.72 -11.99 7.91
C LEU A 433 10.11 -11.95 8.58
N ALA A 434 11.02 -11.10 8.11
CA ALA A 434 12.31 -10.88 8.74
C ALA A 434 12.15 -10.48 10.21
N ARG A 435 11.30 -9.47 10.50
CA ARG A 435 11.03 -9.05 11.88
C ARG A 435 10.41 -10.18 12.73
N ALA A 436 9.50 -10.97 12.16
CA ALA A 436 8.90 -12.12 12.86
C ALA A 436 9.96 -13.16 13.27
N LEU A 437 10.94 -13.41 12.39
CA LEU A 437 12.09 -14.27 12.69
C LEU A 437 13.00 -13.65 13.76
N GLU A 438 13.27 -12.34 13.69
CA GLU A 438 14.12 -11.64 14.67
C GLU A 438 13.55 -11.67 16.09
N VAL A 439 12.23 -11.61 16.25
CA VAL A 439 11.56 -11.69 17.56
C VAL A 439 11.30 -13.14 18.02
N GLY A 440 11.79 -14.13 17.28
CA GLY A 440 11.68 -15.55 17.61
C GLY A 440 10.27 -16.13 17.46
N GLN A 441 9.40 -15.53 16.63
CA GLN A 441 8.02 -15.98 16.46
C GLN A 441 7.93 -17.42 15.92
N TYR A 442 8.95 -17.86 15.18
CA TYR A 442 9.01 -19.19 14.56
C TYR A 442 10.17 -20.04 15.08
N ASP A 443 10.72 -19.71 16.27
CA ASP A 443 11.79 -20.51 16.89
C ASP A 443 11.37 -21.97 17.05
N ALA A 444 12.32 -22.89 16.80
CA ALA A 444 12.16 -24.34 16.79
C ALA A 444 11.14 -24.90 15.79
N ARG A 445 10.73 -24.09 14.79
CA ARG A 445 9.85 -24.52 13.70
C ARG A 445 10.60 -24.65 12.38
N ARG A 446 9.94 -25.28 11.41
CA ARG A 446 10.45 -25.40 10.03
C ARG A 446 9.64 -24.53 9.08
N LEU A 447 10.31 -23.63 8.36
CA LEU A 447 9.72 -22.81 7.31
C LEU A 447 10.21 -23.30 5.95
N LEU A 448 9.26 -23.63 5.07
CA LEU A 448 9.51 -24.03 3.69
C LEU A 448 9.01 -22.95 2.73
N PHE A 449 9.93 -22.42 1.92
CA PHE A 449 9.64 -21.46 0.86
C PHE A 449 9.33 -22.23 -0.41
N VAL A 450 8.07 -22.20 -0.83
CA VAL A 450 7.55 -23.06 -1.91
C VAL A 450 7.26 -22.22 -3.14
N GLY A 451 8.01 -22.46 -4.21
CA GLY A 451 7.84 -21.79 -5.50
C GLY A 451 6.79 -22.45 -6.40
N PHE A 452 5.98 -21.62 -7.06
CA PHE A 452 5.04 -22.01 -8.11
C PHE A 452 5.24 -21.15 -9.37
N SER A 453 4.82 -21.68 -10.52
CA SER A 453 4.86 -21.03 -11.84
C SER A 453 3.51 -21.07 -12.53
N ASP A 454 3.37 -20.29 -13.60
CA ASP A 454 2.35 -20.54 -14.64
C ASP A 454 2.74 -21.75 -15.50
N GLY A 455 1.80 -22.21 -16.34
CA GLY A 455 1.98 -23.32 -17.29
C GLY A 455 2.60 -22.91 -18.62
N ASN A 456 3.18 -21.71 -18.73
CA ASN A 456 3.80 -21.27 -19.97
C ASN A 456 5.23 -21.80 -20.07
N GLY A 457 5.48 -22.70 -21.03
CA GLY A 457 6.80 -23.27 -21.27
C GLY A 457 6.95 -24.70 -20.76
N ALA A 458 8.17 -25.23 -20.76
CA ALA A 458 8.41 -26.61 -20.33
C ALA A 458 8.33 -26.75 -18.81
N ALA A 459 7.61 -27.77 -18.32
CA ALA A 459 7.38 -28.03 -16.90
C ALA A 459 8.67 -28.06 -16.05
N ASP A 460 9.72 -28.72 -16.52
CA ASP A 460 11.01 -28.79 -15.81
C ASP A 460 11.67 -27.42 -15.67
N ALA A 461 11.67 -26.63 -16.75
CA ALA A 461 12.21 -25.26 -16.72
C ALA A 461 11.38 -24.34 -15.80
N ASN A 462 10.06 -24.53 -15.79
CA ASN A 462 9.13 -23.82 -14.92
C ASN A 462 9.36 -24.13 -13.44
N ARG A 463 9.59 -25.40 -13.10
CA ARG A 463 9.99 -25.83 -11.76
C ARG A 463 11.33 -25.21 -11.33
N ASP A 464 12.33 -25.19 -12.20
CA ASP A 464 13.63 -24.57 -11.91
C ASP A 464 13.54 -23.06 -11.69
N ILE A 465 12.70 -22.36 -12.46
CA ILE A 465 12.41 -20.94 -12.28
C ILE A 465 11.71 -20.71 -10.93
N ALA A 466 10.71 -21.53 -10.61
CA ALA A 466 9.98 -21.46 -9.35
C ALA A 466 10.92 -21.68 -8.14
N LEU A 467 11.86 -22.63 -8.24
CA LEU A 467 12.85 -22.88 -7.19
C LEU A 467 13.81 -21.69 -7.01
N ARG A 468 14.30 -21.11 -8.11
CA ARG A 468 15.15 -19.90 -8.06
C ARG A 468 14.43 -18.70 -7.43
N ARG A 469 13.13 -18.57 -7.68
CA ARG A 469 12.28 -17.54 -7.06
C ARG A 469 12.14 -17.78 -5.54
N ALA A 470 11.91 -19.01 -5.12
CA ALA A 470 11.85 -19.37 -3.70
C ALA A 470 13.17 -19.06 -2.98
N ASP A 471 14.31 -19.40 -3.60
CA ASP A 471 15.63 -19.07 -3.07
C ASP A 471 15.90 -17.56 -3.00
N ALA A 472 15.46 -16.80 -4.02
CA ALA A 472 15.57 -15.35 -4.01
C ALA A 472 14.78 -14.70 -2.86
N VAL A 473 13.58 -15.21 -2.56
CA VAL A 473 12.77 -14.77 -1.42
C VAL A 473 13.47 -15.10 -0.10
N LEU A 474 13.93 -16.35 0.07
CA LEU A 474 14.65 -16.78 1.27
C LEU A 474 15.88 -15.89 1.52
N ARG A 475 16.65 -15.58 0.47
CA ARG A 475 17.81 -14.70 0.56
C ARG A 475 17.43 -13.28 0.99
N ALA A 476 16.40 -12.71 0.38
CA ALA A 476 15.91 -11.38 0.74
C ALA A 476 15.46 -11.30 2.20
N VAL A 477 14.81 -12.36 2.72
CA VAL A 477 14.41 -12.45 4.14
C VAL A 477 15.63 -12.55 5.05
N LYS A 478 16.63 -13.36 4.70
CA LYS A 478 17.89 -13.48 5.46
C LYS A 478 18.66 -12.14 5.51
N GLU A 479 18.75 -11.44 4.38
CA GLU A 479 19.40 -10.13 4.28
C GLU A 479 18.67 -9.06 5.09
N ALA A 480 17.34 -9.16 5.22
CA ALA A 480 16.54 -8.23 6.00
C ALA A 480 16.56 -8.53 7.51
N ALA A 481 16.74 -9.79 7.93
CA ALA A 481 16.72 -10.23 9.33
C ALA A 481 18.09 -10.10 10.01
N VAL A 482 18.72 -8.92 9.92
CA VAL A 482 20.11 -8.67 10.35
C VAL A 482 20.31 -8.88 11.85
N ALA A 483 19.28 -8.66 12.67
CA ALA A 483 19.36 -8.79 14.13
C ALA A 483 18.98 -10.18 14.66
N GLY A 484 18.54 -11.11 13.78
CA GLY A 484 17.96 -12.39 14.17
C GLY A 484 18.98 -13.53 14.20
N ASN A 485 18.87 -14.43 15.18
CA ASN A 485 19.59 -15.70 15.12
C ASN A 485 18.76 -16.74 14.34
N LEU A 486 19.01 -16.81 13.04
CA LEU A 486 18.29 -17.70 12.13
C LEU A 486 18.62 -19.19 12.31
N GLU A 487 19.62 -19.57 13.12
CA GLU A 487 19.93 -20.97 13.43
C GLU A 487 18.83 -21.64 14.27
N ARG A 488 17.94 -20.84 14.88
CA ARG A 488 16.83 -21.33 15.69
C ARG A 488 15.63 -21.81 14.87
N VAL A 489 15.66 -21.62 13.55
CA VAL A 489 14.56 -21.94 12.64
C VAL A 489 15.11 -22.77 11.49
N GLU A 490 14.46 -23.89 11.17
CA GLU A 490 14.84 -24.67 10.00
C GLU A 490 14.27 -24.00 8.74
N LEU A 491 15.12 -23.45 7.88
CA LEU A 491 14.71 -22.77 6.65
C LEU A 491 15.02 -23.65 5.43
N GLY A 492 14.01 -23.98 4.64
CA GLY A 492 14.14 -24.77 3.40
C GLY A 492 13.49 -24.11 2.18
N VAL A 493 13.83 -24.59 1.00
CA VAL A 493 13.19 -24.22 -0.27
C VAL A 493 12.69 -25.49 -0.98
N ASP A 494 11.54 -25.38 -1.66
CA ASP A 494 11.04 -26.39 -2.59
C ASP A 494 10.27 -25.69 -3.72
N ALA A 495 9.94 -26.42 -4.78
CA ALA A 495 9.12 -25.91 -5.88
C ALA A 495 8.30 -27.02 -6.52
N PHE A 496 7.09 -26.67 -6.94
CA PHE A 496 6.16 -27.59 -7.60
C PHE A 496 5.73 -27.10 -8.99
N GLY A 497 6.41 -26.08 -9.53
CA GLY A 497 6.07 -25.52 -10.84
C GLY A 497 4.60 -25.12 -10.92
N GLU A 498 3.90 -25.61 -11.93
CA GLU A 498 2.49 -25.30 -12.19
C GLU A 498 1.50 -26.19 -11.41
N ALA A 499 1.97 -27.09 -10.54
CA ALA A 499 1.15 -28.15 -9.93
C ALA A 499 -0.03 -27.67 -9.08
N MET A 500 -0.05 -26.41 -8.66
CA MET A 500 -1.17 -25.83 -7.90
C MET A 500 -1.53 -24.45 -8.45
N PRO A 501 -2.27 -24.39 -9.59
CA PRO A 501 -2.64 -23.13 -10.20
C PRO A 501 -3.70 -22.42 -9.35
N MET A 502 -3.48 -21.12 -9.17
CA MET A 502 -4.38 -20.18 -8.50
C MET A 502 -5.31 -19.46 -9.46
N ALA A 503 -5.06 -19.56 -10.76
CA ALA A 503 -5.82 -18.88 -11.79
C ALA A 503 -5.61 -19.58 -13.13
N CYS A 504 -6.46 -19.25 -14.10
CA CYS A 504 -6.25 -19.69 -15.49
C CYS A 504 -5.18 -18.82 -16.16
N ASP A 505 -4.27 -19.43 -16.93
CA ASP A 505 -3.16 -18.74 -17.60
C ASP A 505 -3.56 -17.96 -18.86
N GLU A 506 -4.84 -17.92 -19.19
CA GLU A 506 -5.39 -17.18 -20.34
C GLU A 506 -5.24 -15.65 -20.22
N SER A 507 -4.99 -15.15 -19.01
CA SER A 507 -4.82 -13.73 -18.75
C SER A 507 -3.45 -13.45 -18.16
N THR A 508 -2.90 -12.26 -18.45
CA THR A 508 -1.66 -11.79 -17.81
C THR A 508 -1.77 -11.77 -16.29
N TRP A 509 -2.98 -11.51 -15.78
CA TRP A 509 -3.27 -11.57 -14.36
C TRP A 509 -3.11 -13.00 -13.82
N GLY A 510 -3.75 -13.99 -14.46
CA GLY A 510 -3.70 -15.37 -13.98
C GLY A 510 -2.29 -15.95 -13.99
N GLN A 511 -1.51 -15.61 -15.02
CA GLN A 511 -0.09 -15.94 -15.07
C GLN A 511 0.70 -15.33 -13.89
N ARG A 512 0.47 -14.05 -13.56
CA ARG A 512 1.08 -13.42 -12.39
C ARG A 512 0.60 -14.05 -11.08
N ALA A 513 -0.66 -14.46 -11.01
CA ALA A 513 -1.23 -15.16 -9.86
C ALA A 513 -0.55 -16.51 -9.63
N ASN A 514 -0.16 -17.21 -10.70
CA ASN A 514 0.51 -18.50 -10.64
C ASN A 514 2.02 -18.41 -10.35
N ARG A 515 2.69 -17.35 -10.82
CA ARG A 515 4.11 -17.04 -10.49
C ARG A 515 4.25 -16.46 -9.08
N ARG A 516 4.41 -17.33 -8.08
CA ARG A 516 4.45 -16.92 -6.66
C ARG A 516 5.36 -17.81 -5.82
N VAL A 517 5.67 -17.32 -4.62
CA VAL A 517 6.27 -18.12 -3.54
C VAL A 517 5.34 -18.06 -2.34
N GLU A 518 5.05 -19.22 -1.76
CA GLU A 518 4.29 -19.38 -0.52
C GLU A 518 5.21 -19.83 0.61
N ILE A 519 4.89 -19.44 1.84
CA ILE A 519 5.61 -19.92 3.02
C ILE A 519 4.73 -20.95 3.72
N TRP A 520 5.32 -22.09 4.03
CA TRP A 520 4.69 -23.15 4.79
C TRP A 520 5.46 -23.36 6.08
N VAL A 521 4.74 -23.55 7.18
CA VAL A 521 5.33 -23.67 8.51
C VAL A 521 4.90 -24.98 9.16
N GLN A 522 5.84 -25.66 9.82
CA GLN A 522 5.62 -26.85 10.62
C GLN A 522 5.91 -26.53 12.08
#